data_AF-A0A3D3MEN3-F1
#
_entry.id   AF-A0A3D3MEN3-F1
#
_cell.length_a   1.000
_cell.length_b   1.000
_cell.length_c   1.000
_cell.angle_alpha   90.00
_cell.angle_beta   90.00
_cell.angle_gamma   90.00
#
_symmetry.space_group_name_H-M   'P 1'
#
loop_
_entity.id
_entity.type
_entity.pdbx_description
1 polymer ?
#
loop_
_entity_poly.entity_id
_entity_poly.type
_entity_poly.pdbx_seq_one_letter_code
_entity_poly.pdbx_strand_id
1 'polypeptide(L)'
;MEELQSILHTIIKEKQGYITFLTGAGISAESGLPTYRSIDGIWIKGTKYHRPEEFGTFRYFSQETEEVWQYNLFWKKLIAEAQPNDGHYALTEIEALLGDRFKLITQNVDGLHQRSGTQKVYEIHGNKQKVRCSKECSGPIDFPEAVKQKEYTEDLTQEDIENLKCEKCGSWLRPHTLWFDESYNEKYYHFDTAYHIADHTDILFVVGTSGSTALPVNIVETVKIRAKHVVIINPENDTYFHYILRGMKTLVSVQESSSAALPQLKIMIEEILKA
;
A
#
# COMPACT_ATOMS: atom_id res chain seq x y z
N MET A 1 17.57 17.54 -5.20
CA MET A 1 17.41 17.78 -3.75
C MET A 1 17.24 19.26 -3.40
N GLU A 2 18.11 20.17 -3.88
CA GLU A 2 17.93 21.62 -3.63
C GLU A 2 16.59 22.19 -4.13
N GLU A 3 16.16 21.81 -5.34
CA GLU A 3 14.85 22.21 -5.89
C GLU A 3 13.69 21.76 -4.98
N LEU A 4 13.73 20.50 -4.51
CA LEU A 4 12.72 19.94 -3.61
C LEU A 4 12.68 20.69 -2.28
N GLN A 5 13.82 21.08 -1.73
CA GLN A 5 13.89 21.87 -0.49
C GLN A 5 13.21 23.24 -0.65
N SER A 6 13.44 23.94 -1.77
CA SER A 6 12.77 25.22 -2.07
C SER A 6 11.25 25.08 -2.20
N ILE A 7 10.80 24.02 -2.90
CA ILE A 7 9.37 23.68 -3.03
C ILE A 7 8.77 23.44 -1.64
N LEU A 8 9.38 22.57 -0.84
CA LEU A 8 8.92 22.24 0.50
C LEU A 8 8.86 23.46 1.40
N HIS A 9 9.86 24.34 1.34
CA HIS A 9 9.87 25.57 2.13
C HIS A 9 8.60 26.39 1.86
N THR A 10 8.24 26.57 0.59
CA THR A 10 7.02 27.28 0.20
C THR A 10 5.76 26.57 0.73
N ILE A 11 5.61 25.27 0.44
CA ILE A 11 4.42 24.48 0.80
C ILE A 11 4.20 24.38 2.33
N ILE A 12 5.29 24.27 3.10
CA ILE A 12 5.23 24.17 4.55
C ILE A 12 4.89 25.53 5.16
N LYS A 13 5.49 26.63 4.68
CA LYS A 13 5.26 27.98 5.22
C LYS A 13 3.88 28.53 4.89
N GLU A 14 3.33 28.23 3.70
CA GLU A 14 1.97 28.66 3.32
C GLU A 14 0.88 28.01 4.17
N LYS A 15 1.14 26.84 4.77
CA LYS A 15 0.21 26.10 5.66
C LYS A 15 -1.17 25.83 5.06
N GLN A 16 -1.25 25.55 3.76
CA GLN A 16 -2.48 25.20 3.04
C GLN A 16 -2.51 23.72 2.63
N GLY A 17 -3.70 23.10 2.62
CA GLY A 17 -3.87 21.74 2.11
C GLY A 17 -3.03 20.65 2.77
N TYR A 18 -3.05 19.47 2.16
CA TYR A 18 -2.34 18.28 2.63
C TYR A 18 -0.98 18.10 1.94
N ILE A 19 -0.07 17.48 2.69
CA ILE A 19 1.17 16.90 2.18
C ILE A 19 0.93 15.38 2.15
N THR A 20 0.66 14.88 0.95
CA THR A 20 0.14 13.52 0.77
C THR A 20 1.23 12.60 0.24
N PHE A 21 1.29 11.40 0.78
CA PHE A 21 2.17 10.32 0.36
C PHE A 21 1.32 9.18 -0.19
N LEU A 22 1.56 8.79 -1.43
CA LEU A 22 0.98 7.63 -2.10
C LEU A 22 2.06 6.56 -2.25
N THR A 23 2.00 5.52 -1.43
CA THR A 23 3.02 4.45 -1.43
C THR A 23 2.52 3.20 -2.14
N GLY A 24 3.45 2.45 -2.75
CA GLY A 24 3.19 1.09 -3.23
C GLY A 24 4.35 0.13 -2.94
N ALA A 25 4.35 -1.03 -3.57
CA ALA A 25 5.16 -2.18 -3.16
C ALA A 25 6.68 -1.90 -3.08
N GLY A 26 7.19 -0.96 -3.88
CA GLY A 26 8.59 -0.56 -3.88
C GLY A 26 9.07 0.00 -2.55
N ILE A 27 8.21 0.61 -1.72
CA ILE A 27 8.62 1.08 -0.38
C ILE A 27 9.01 -0.08 0.55
N SER A 28 8.45 -1.26 0.31
CA SER A 28 8.64 -2.46 1.11
C SER A 28 9.63 -3.45 0.49
N ALA A 29 10.21 -3.12 -0.67
CA ALA A 29 11.20 -3.95 -1.34
C ALA A 29 12.46 -4.13 -0.49
N GLU A 30 12.97 -3.06 0.12
CA GLU A 30 14.12 -3.09 1.03
C GLU A 30 13.81 -3.74 2.39
N SER A 31 12.53 -4.04 2.66
CA SER A 31 12.10 -4.87 3.78
C SER A 31 12.09 -6.38 3.44
N GLY A 32 12.55 -6.76 2.24
CA GLY A 32 12.59 -8.14 1.77
C GLY A 32 11.28 -8.65 1.15
N LEU A 33 10.26 -7.79 1.01
CA LEU A 33 9.00 -8.17 0.37
C LEU A 33 9.11 -8.03 -1.16
N PRO A 34 8.74 -9.07 -1.92
CA PRO A 34 8.79 -8.99 -3.37
C PRO A 34 7.73 -8.01 -3.89
N THR A 35 8.09 -7.22 -4.90
CA THR A 35 7.15 -6.35 -5.61
C THR A 35 6.34 -7.15 -6.63
N TYR A 36 5.13 -6.69 -6.98
CA TYR A 36 4.32 -7.32 -8.03
C TYR A 36 5.04 -7.45 -9.38
N ARG A 37 5.98 -6.55 -9.69
CA ARG A 37 6.80 -6.61 -10.92
C ARG A 37 7.95 -7.59 -10.84
N SER A 38 8.47 -7.87 -9.64
CA SER A 38 9.51 -8.90 -9.43
C SER A 38 8.94 -10.30 -9.25
N ILE A 39 7.60 -10.44 -9.19
CA ILE A 39 6.89 -11.72 -9.03
C ILE A 39 6.65 -12.38 -10.39
N ASP A 40 7.65 -12.38 -11.28
CA ASP A 40 7.65 -13.38 -12.35
C ASP A 40 7.74 -14.77 -11.69
N GLY A 41 6.57 -15.37 -11.43
CA GLY A 41 6.42 -16.76 -11.02
C GLY A 41 6.68 -17.10 -9.55
N ILE A 42 5.93 -16.53 -8.59
CA ILE A 42 5.70 -17.27 -7.33
C ILE A 42 4.81 -18.46 -7.69
N TRP A 43 5.45 -19.61 -7.95
CA TRP A 43 4.76 -20.88 -8.13
C TRP A 43 4.33 -21.41 -6.78
N ILE A 44 3.02 -21.54 -6.57
CA ILE A 44 2.46 -22.27 -5.45
C ILE A 44 2.13 -23.66 -5.97
N LYS A 45 2.37 -24.67 -5.14
CA LYS A 45 1.99 -26.03 -5.47
C LYS A 45 0.47 -26.10 -5.73
N GLY A 46 0.10 -26.56 -6.92
CA GLY A 46 -1.30 -26.76 -7.31
C GLY A 46 -1.92 -25.63 -8.14
N THR A 47 -1.41 -24.38 -8.05
CA THR A 47 -2.05 -23.28 -8.77
C THR A 47 -1.96 -23.45 -10.28
N LYS A 48 -3.12 -23.45 -10.93
CA LYS A 48 -3.25 -23.48 -12.40
C LYS A 48 -2.71 -22.23 -13.07
N TYR A 49 -2.67 -21.12 -12.33
CA TYR A 49 -2.33 -19.79 -12.81
C TYR A 49 -1.09 -19.25 -12.09
N HIS A 50 -0.27 -18.49 -12.82
CA HIS A 50 1.01 -17.98 -12.31
C HIS A 50 1.02 -16.45 -12.15
N ARG A 51 -0.09 -15.78 -12.50
CA ARG A 51 -0.23 -14.32 -12.39
C ARG A 51 -1.20 -13.94 -11.28
N PRO A 52 -0.86 -12.95 -10.43
CA PRO A 52 -1.75 -12.48 -9.37
C PRO A 52 -3.15 -12.07 -9.84
N GLU A 53 -3.29 -11.55 -11.07
CA GLU A 53 -4.56 -11.13 -11.66
C GLU A 53 -5.51 -12.31 -11.94
N GLU A 54 -4.98 -13.52 -12.07
CA GLU A 54 -5.77 -14.71 -12.39
C GLU A 54 -6.34 -15.36 -11.12
N PHE A 55 -5.52 -15.51 -10.07
CA PHE A 55 -5.93 -16.17 -8.82
C PHE A 55 -6.38 -15.17 -7.73
N GLY A 56 -6.00 -13.90 -7.81
CA GLY A 56 -6.41 -12.83 -6.89
C GLY A 56 -7.82 -12.32 -7.15
N THR A 57 -8.77 -13.23 -7.38
CA THR A 57 -10.16 -12.94 -7.73
C THR A 57 -11.14 -13.67 -6.81
N PHE A 58 -12.31 -13.07 -6.55
CA PHE A 58 -13.41 -13.74 -5.83
C PHE A 58 -13.87 -14.98 -6.57
N ARG A 59 -13.88 -14.91 -7.91
CA ARG A 59 -14.18 -16.07 -8.76
C ARG A 59 -13.24 -17.25 -8.49
N TYR A 60 -11.92 -17.04 -8.46
CA TYR A 60 -10.96 -18.11 -8.21
C TYR A 60 -11.07 -18.61 -6.76
N PHE A 61 -11.20 -17.72 -5.78
CA PHE A 61 -11.44 -18.11 -4.39
C PHE A 61 -12.69 -19.00 -4.22
N SER A 62 -13.75 -18.75 -4.98
CA SER A 62 -14.98 -19.56 -4.93
C SER A 62 -14.83 -20.96 -5.55
N GLN A 63 -13.81 -21.16 -6.38
CA GLN A 63 -13.52 -22.43 -7.05
C GLN A 63 -12.45 -23.22 -6.28
N GLU A 64 -11.35 -22.54 -5.91
CA GLU A 64 -10.14 -23.11 -5.34
C GLU A 64 -9.78 -22.40 -4.02
N THR A 65 -10.70 -22.42 -3.05
CA THR A 65 -10.57 -21.68 -1.78
C THR A 65 -9.29 -22.02 -1.02
N GLU A 66 -8.93 -23.30 -0.97
CA GLU A 66 -7.78 -23.77 -0.20
C GLU A 66 -6.46 -23.30 -0.81
N GLU A 67 -6.32 -23.31 -2.14
CA GLU A 67 -5.13 -22.80 -2.82
C GLU A 67 -4.92 -21.30 -2.57
N VAL A 68 -6.00 -20.51 -2.60
CA VAL A 68 -5.94 -19.09 -2.27
C VAL A 68 -5.49 -18.91 -0.82
N TRP A 69 -5.94 -19.75 0.10
CA TRP A 69 -5.52 -19.68 1.49
C TRP A 69 -4.06 -20.09 1.68
N GLN A 70 -3.59 -21.15 1.04
CA GLN A 70 -2.18 -21.54 1.03
C GLN A 70 -1.29 -20.36 0.58
N TYR A 71 -1.66 -19.68 -0.51
CA TYR A 71 -0.95 -18.47 -0.95
C TYR A 71 -0.90 -17.38 0.12
N ASN A 72 -2.04 -17.11 0.75
CA ASN A 72 -2.14 -16.03 1.72
C ASN A 72 -1.38 -16.35 3.01
N LEU A 73 -1.32 -17.61 3.43
CA LEU A 73 -0.52 -18.05 4.57
C LEU A 73 0.98 -18.01 4.27
N PHE A 74 1.39 -18.32 3.04
CA PHE A 74 2.75 -18.08 2.58
C PHE A 74 3.12 -16.59 2.59
N TRP A 75 2.25 -15.71 2.07
CA TRP A 75 2.46 -14.27 2.17
C TRP A 75 2.51 -13.76 3.61
N LYS A 76 1.67 -14.33 4.48
CA LYS A 76 1.69 -13.97 5.90
C LYS A 76 3.04 -14.32 6.54
N LYS A 77 3.68 -15.40 6.11
CA LYS A 77 5.05 -15.76 6.50
C LYS A 77 6.04 -14.66 6.10
N LEU A 78 6.09 -14.31 4.81
CA LEU A 78 7.00 -13.28 4.30
C LEU A 78 6.80 -11.94 5.03
N ILE A 79 5.56 -11.54 5.26
CA ILE A 79 5.22 -10.29 5.96
C ILE A 79 5.64 -10.33 7.43
N ALA A 80 5.50 -11.48 8.10
CA ALA A 80 5.92 -11.63 9.50
C ALA A 80 7.44 -11.54 9.66
N GLU A 81 8.19 -12.05 8.69
CA GLU A 81 9.66 -12.00 8.66
C GLU A 81 10.18 -10.59 8.29
N ALA A 82 9.48 -9.88 7.41
CA ALA A 82 9.81 -8.51 7.02
C ALA A 82 9.74 -7.54 8.20
N GLN A 83 10.64 -6.56 8.25
CA GLN A 83 10.62 -5.44 9.22
C GLN A 83 10.47 -4.11 8.48
N PRO A 84 9.85 -3.08 9.10
CA PRO A 84 9.86 -1.75 8.50
C PRO A 84 11.29 -1.27 8.28
N ASN A 85 11.53 -0.62 7.14
CA ASN A 85 12.83 -0.05 6.77
C ASN A 85 12.88 1.47 7.04
N ASP A 86 14.01 2.09 6.75
CA ASP A 86 14.25 3.52 6.98
C ASP A 86 13.22 4.42 6.28
N GLY A 87 12.68 4.01 5.14
CA GLY A 87 11.61 4.74 4.46
C GLY A 87 10.31 4.77 5.26
N HIS A 88 9.93 3.66 5.89
CA HIS A 88 8.73 3.60 6.74
C HIS A 88 8.90 4.41 8.03
N TYR A 89 10.06 4.31 8.67
CA TYR A 89 10.35 5.11 9.88
C TYR A 89 10.42 6.60 9.57
N ALA A 90 10.99 6.99 8.43
CA ALA A 90 10.99 8.38 7.99
C ALA A 90 9.56 8.92 7.81
N LEU A 91 8.63 8.14 7.27
CA LEU A 91 7.22 8.56 7.17
C LEU A 91 6.55 8.70 8.54
N THR A 92 6.83 7.82 9.50
CA THR A 92 6.36 7.98 10.88
C THR A 92 6.87 9.30 11.50
N GLU A 93 8.14 9.63 11.30
CA GLU A 93 8.71 10.88 11.81
C GLU A 93 8.13 12.11 11.09
N ILE A 94 7.92 12.02 9.77
CA ILE A 94 7.27 13.08 8.99
C ILE A 94 5.81 13.28 9.44
N GLU A 95 5.07 12.22 9.77
CA GLU A 95 3.73 12.31 10.36
C GLU A 95 3.77 13.14 11.65
N ALA A 96 4.73 12.86 12.53
CA ALA A 96 4.88 13.60 13.79
C ALA A 96 5.21 15.09 13.57
N LEU A 97 6.02 15.41 12.55
CA LEU A 97 6.40 16.79 12.22
C LEU A 97 5.24 17.59 11.59
N LEU A 98 4.45 16.95 10.73
CA LEU A 98 3.41 17.62 9.93
C LEU A 98 2.01 17.57 10.55
N GLY A 99 1.77 16.67 11.51
CA GLY A 99 0.49 16.51 12.18
C GLY A 99 -0.66 16.23 11.20
N ASP A 100 -1.76 16.99 11.31
CA ASP A 100 -2.95 16.75 10.49
C ASP A 100 -2.78 17.01 8.99
N ARG A 101 -1.73 17.73 8.58
CA ARG A 101 -1.42 17.95 7.16
C ARG A 101 -0.83 16.71 6.50
N PHE A 102 -0.26 15.78 7.27
CA PHE A 102 0.23 14.51 6.74
C PHE A 102 -0.95 13.61 6.35
N LYS A 103 -0.88 13.04 5.15
CA LYS A 103 -1.79 11.98 4.69
C LYS A 103 -0.98 10.88 4.03
N LEU A 104 -1.18 9.63 4.47
CA LEU A 104 -0.54 8.47 3.87
C LEU A 104 -1.59 7.54 3.27
N ILE A 105 -1.64 7.48 1.95
CA ILE A 105 -2.43 6.54 1.18
C ILE A 105 -1.51 5.41 0.73
N THR A 106 -1.82 4.16 1.07
CA THR A 106 -0.99 3.02 0.70
C THR A 106 -1.75 1.98 -0.11
N GLN A 107 -1.12 1.53 -1.19
CA GLN A 107 -1.54 0.37 -1.97
C GLN A 107 -1.14 -0.95 -1.29
N ASN A 108 -0.22 -0.90 -0.33
CA ASN A 108 0.31 -2.10 0.30
C ASN A 108 -0.68 -2.64 1.32
N VAL A 109 -0.64 -3.95 1.49
CA VAL A 109 -1.50 -4.71 2.41
C VAL A 109 -0.70 -5.42 3.50
N ASP A 110 0.59 -5.09 3.64
CA ASP A 110 1.55 -5.77 4.53
C ASP A 110 1.47 -5.31 6.00
N GLY A 111 1.01 -4.09 6.25
CA GLY A 111 0.94 -3.49 7.58
C GLY A 111 2.27 -2.91 8.11
N LEU A 112 3.29 -2.73 7.26
CA LEU A 112 4.60 -2.24 7.69
C LEU A 112 4.58 -0.77 8.15
N HIS A 113 3.70 0.07 7.58
CA HIS A 113 3.51 1.45 8.04
C HIS A 113 3.00 1.53 9.48
N GLN A 114 2.04 0.68 9.84
CA GLN A 114 1.54 0.63 11.22
C GLN A 114 2.62 0.06 12.16
N ARG A 115 3.38 -0.93 11.70
CA ARG A 115 4.50 -1.50 12.48
C ARG A 115 5.66 -0.53 12.66
N SER A 116 5.87 0.43 11.76
CA SER A 116 6.83 1.52 11.96
C SER A 116 6.30 2.63 12.89
N GLY A 117 5.04 2.53 13.33
CA GLY A 117 4.40 3.49 14.23
C GLY A 117 3.57 4.58 13.53
N THR A 118 3.41 4.54 12.21
CA THR A 118 2.53 5.49 11.51
C THR A 118 1.07 5.21 11.91
N GLN A 119 0.35 6.24 12.34
CA GLN A 119 -1.00 6.08 12.88
C GLN A 119 -2.09 6.30 11.81
N LYS A 120 -1.95 7.33 10.98
CA LYS A 120 -2.96 7.72 9.97
C LYS A 120 -2.65 7.11 8.61
N VAL A 121 -2.93 5.82 8.46
CA VAL A 121 -2.73 5.06 7.21
C VAL A 121 -4.07 4.78 6.53
N TYR A 122 -4.22 5.19 5.27
CA TYR A 122 -5.38 4.90 4.42
C TYR A 122 -5.05 3.74 3.48
N GLU A 123 -5.43 2.51 3.88
CA GLU A 123 -5.13 1.27 3.16
C GLU A 123 -6.14 1.00 2.04
N ILE A 124 -5.84 1.47 0.83
CA ILE A 124 -6.80 1.44 -0.27
C ILE A 124 -6.99 0.06 -0.92
N HIS A 125 -6.19 -0.93 -0.55
CA HIS A 125 -6.35 -2.33 -0.99
C HIS A 125 -6.65 -3.30 0.16
N GLY A 126 -6.94 -2.79 1.37
CA GLY A 126 -7.15 -3.60 2.57
C GLY A 126 -5.86 -3.96 3.31
N ASN A 127 -5.89 -5.02 4.12
CA ASN A 127 -4.84 -5.37 5.07
C ASN A 127 -4.76 -6.89 5.32
N LYS A 128 -3.60 -7.51 5.11
CA LYS A 128 -3.38 -8.96 5.30
C LYS A 128 -3.28 -9.40 6.77
N GLN A 129 -3.25 -8.47 7.72
CA GLN A 129 -3.44 -8.76 9.15
C GLN A 129 -4.91 -8.96 9.51
N LYS A 130 -5.83 -8.82 8.55
CA LYS A 130 -7.27 -8.99 8.77
C LYS A 130 -7.88 -9.98 7.79
N VAL A 131 -9.00 -10.56 8.22
CA VAL A 131 -9.85 -11.44 7.43
C VAL A 131 -11.30 -10.99 7.53
N ARG A 132 -12.13 -11.33 6.55
CA ARG A 132 -13.58 -11.06 6.60
C ARG A 132 -14.38 -12.26 6.13
N CYS A 133 -15.66 -12.34 6.50
CA CYS A 133 -16.54 -13.40 6.01
C CYS A 133 -16.70 -13.27 4.49
N SER A 134 -16.53 -14.37 3.75
CA SER A 134 -16.72 -14.38 2.28
C SER A 134 -18.15 -14.06 1.84
N LYS A 135 -19.14 -14.24 2.72
CA LYS A 135 -20.54 -13.83 2.50
C LYS A 135 -20.87 -12.44 3.08
N GLU A 136 -19.86 -11.71 3.57
CA GLU A 136 -20.03 -10.36 4.14
C GLU A 136 -21.04 -10.28 5.30
N CYS A 137 -21.29 -11.39 6.02
CA CYS A 137 -22.23 -11.40 7.16
C CYS A 137 -21.68 -10.70 8.42
N SER A 138 -20.38 -10.37 8.41
CA SER A 138 -19.67 -9.64 9.45
C SER A 138 -18.62 -8.74 8.83
N GLY A 139 -18.20 -7.71 9.58
CA GLY A 139 -17.05 -6.90 9.19
C GLY A 139 -15.72 -7.66 9.30
N PRO A 140 -14.61 -7.02 8.86
CA PRO A 140 -13.27 -7.55 9.05
C PRO A 140 -12.94 -7.74 10.53
N ILE A 141 -12.21 -8.80 10.82
CA ILE A 141 -11.65 -9.14 12.12
C ILE A 141 -10.14 -9.33 11.98
N ASP A 142 -9.43 -9.31 13.09
CA ASP A 142 -8.00 -9.65 13.08
C ASP A 142 -7.80 -11.11 12.65
N PHE A 143 -6.66 -11.36 12.04
CA PHE A 143 -6.32 -12.70 11.55
C PHE A 143 -6.29 -13.71 12.71
N PRO A 144 -6.94 -14.87 12.61
CA PRO A 144 -7.00 -15.84 13.70
C PRO A 144 -5.58 -16.32 14.10
N GLU A 145 -5.22 -16.15 15.38
CA GLU A 145 -3.89 -16.52 15.90
C GLU A 145 -3.61 -18.03 15.81
N ALA A 146 -4.65 -18.86 15.83
CA ALA A 146 -4.55 -20.31 15.71
C ALA A 146 -4.07 -20.77 14.32
N VAL A 147 -4.30 -19.95 13.27
CA VAL A 147 -3.92 -20.31 11.90
C VAL A 147 -2.45 -19.92 11.67
N LYS A 148 -1.61 -20.94 11.50
CA LYS A 148 -0.17 -20.75 11.32
C LYS A 148 0.18 -20.40 9.88
N GLN A 149 1.30 -19.72 9.74
CA GLN A 149 1.95 -19.47 8.45
C GLN A 149 2.39 -20.80 7.81
N LYS A 150 2.51 -20.82 6.48
CA LYS A 150 2.85 -22.02 5.70
C LYS A 150 3.90 -21.73 4.64
N GLU A 151 4.69 -22.72 4.26
CA GLU A 151 5.47 -22.68 3.02
C GLU A 151 4.56 -22.80 1.79
N TYR A 152 5.06 -22.38 0.63
CA TYR A 152 4.34 -22.46 -0.65
C TYR A 152 4.05 -23.89 -1.15
N THR A 153 4.60 -24.91 -0.48
CA THR A 153 4.43 -26.34 -0.80
C THR A 153 3.55 -27.08 0.19
N GLU A 154 3.15 -26.43 1.29
CA GLU A 154 2.39 -27.03 2.37
C GLU A 154 0.89 -26.91 2.15
N ASP A 155 0.19 -28.02 2.35
CA ASP A 155 -1.27 -28.07 2.25
C ASP A 155 -1.95 -27.53 3.52
N LEU A 156 -3.23 -27.18 3.44
CA LEU A 156 -4.01 -26.80 4.61
C LEU A 156 -4.29 -28.04 5.47
N THR A 157 -4.15 -27.91 6.77
CA THR A 157 -4.62 -28.94 7.71
C THR A 157 -6.10 -28.75 8.00
N GLN A 158 -6.75 -29.78 8.54
CA GLN A 158 -8.15 -29.67 8.98
C GLN A 158 -8.34 -28.57 10.03
N GLU A 159 -7.37 -28.39 10.93
CA GLU A 159 -7.39 -27.33 11.94
C GLU A 159 -7.30 -25.94 11.30
N ASP A 160 -6.48 -25.76 10.26
CA ASP A 160 -6.43 -24.50 9.51
C ASP A 160 -7.82 -24.19 8.91
N ILE A 161 -8.43 -25.19 8.26
CA ILE A 161 -9.73 -25.05 7.60
C ILE A 161 -10.82 -24.63 8.58
N GLU A 162 -10.88 -25.26 9.75
CA GLU A 162 -11.86 -24.95 10.79
C GLU A 162 -11.70 -23.53 11.33
N ASN A 163 -10.47 -23.11 11.60
CA ASN A 163 -10.17 -21.75 12.06
C ASN A 163 -10.32 -20.68 10.94
N LEU A 164 -10.38 -21.10 9.68
CA LEU A 164 -10.67 -20.24 8.52
C LEU A 164 -12.17 -20.21 8.17
N LYS A 165 -13.05 -20.67 9.07
CA LYS A 165 -14.51 -20.48 8.96
C LYS A 165 -15.00 -19.31 9.80
N CYS A 166 -16.02 -18.64 9.29
CA CYS A 166 -16.72 -17.59 10.00
C CYS A 166 -17.57 -18.19 11.13
N GLU A 167 -17.31 -17.78 12.37
CA GLU A 167 -18.04 -18.24 13.56
C GLU A 167 -19.56 -17.98 13.48
N LYS A 168 -19.99 -16.96 12.72
CA LYS A 168 -21.41 -16.59 12.62
C LYS A 168 -22.21 -17.44 11.64
N CYS A 169 -21.61 -17.86 10.52
CA CYS A 169 -22.36 -18.48 9.42
C CYS A 169 -21.70 -19.74 8.84
N GLY A 170 -20.54 -20.16 9.36
CA GLY A 170 -19.80 -21.33 8.92
C GLY A 170 -19.21 -21.23 7.50
N SER A 171 -19.40 -20.13 6.79
CA SER A 171 -18.78 -19.90 5.48
C SER A 171 -17.31 -19.58 5.64
N TRP A 172 -16.51 -19.77 4.59
CA TRP A 172 -15.10 -19.40 4.62
C TRP A 172 -14.90 -17.93 4.99
N LEU A 173 -13.92 -17.67 5.84
CA LEU A 173 -13.25 -16.39 5.87
C LEU A 173 -12.47 -16.22 4.57
N ARG A 174 -12.19 -14.97 4.22
CA ARG A 174 -11.28 -14.59 3.14
C ARG A 174 -10.30 -13.52 3.65
N PRO A 175 -9.12 -13.40 3.04
CA PRO A 175 -8.22 -12.28 3.29
C PRO A 175 -8.95 -10.94 3.10
N HIS A 176 -8.70 -9.98 3.98
CA HIS A 176 -9.24 -8.63 3.85
C HIS A 176 -8.42 -7.81 2.85
N THR A 177 -8.38 -8.26 1.60
CA THR A 177 -7.69 -7.58 0.50
C THR A 177 -8.67 -7.34 -0.64
N LEU A 178 -8.51 -6.22 -1.35
CA LEU A 178 -9.23 -5.96 -2.60
C LEU A 178 -8.76 -6.95 -3.67
N TRP A 179 -9.70 -7.68 -4.27
CA TRP A 179 -9.42 -8.56 -5.40
C TRP A 179 -9.66 -7.88 -6.75
N PHE A 180 -9.03 -8.41 -7.81
CA PHE A 180 -9.02 -7.79 -9.14
C PHE A 180 -10.40 -7.72 -9.80
N ASP A 181 -11.34 -8.57 -9.39
CA ASP A 181 -12.74 -8.58 -9.84
C ASP A 181 -13.69 -7.88 -8.86
N GLU A 182 -13.16 -7.11 -7.90
CA GLU A 182 -13.93 -6.30 -6.95
C GLU A 182 -13.84 -4.81 -7.24
N SER A 183 -14.74 -4.05 -6.61
CA SER A 183 -14.77 -2.59 -6.70
C SER A 183 -14.34 -1.94 -5.39
N TYR A 184 -13.67 -0.80 -5.50
CA TYR A 184 -13.38 0.06 -4.37
C TYR A 184 -14.68 0.56 -3.73
N ASN A 185 -14.64 0.76 -2.42
CA ASN A 185 -15.72 1.35 -1.63
C ASN A 185 -15.11 2.05 -0.41
N GLU A 186 -15.85 2.97 0.20
CA GLU A 186 -15.36 3.71 1.36
C GLU A 186 -15.13 2.81 2.58
N LYS A 187 -16.06 1.89 2.83
CA LYS A 187 -16.07 1.04 4.04
C LYS A 187 -14.77 0.25 4.25
N TYR A 188 -14.20 -0.27 3.17
CA TYR A 188 -13.02 -1.17 3.23
C TYR A 188 -11.77 -0.59 2.60
N TYR A 189 -11.92 0.36 1.68
CA TYR A 189 -10.84 0.78 0.79
C TYR A 189 -10.71 2.30 0.74
N HIS A 190 -11.38 3.03 1.64
CA HIS A 190 -11.26 4.48 1.81
C HIS A 190 -11.43 5.26 0.49
N PHE A 191 -12.28 4.77 -0.41
CA PHE A 191 -12.40 5.30 -1.76
C PHE A 191 -12.72 6.81 -1.77
N ASP A 192 -13.79 7.22 -1.10
CA ASP A 192 -14.23 8.62 -1.08
C ASP A 192 -13.24 9.47 -0.27
N THR A 193 -12.72 8.92 0.83
CA THR A 193 -11.70 9.58 1.65
C THR A 193 -10.41 9.85 0.87
N ALA A 194 -9.94 8.88 0.07
CA ALA A 194 -8.73 9.02 -0.74
C ALA A 194 -8.89 10.10 -1.82
N TYR A 195 -10.07 10.17 -2.46
CA TYR A 195 -10.38 11.27 -3.38
C TYR A 195 -10.45 12.62 -2.67
N HIS A 196 -11.08 12.69 -1.49
CA HIS A 196 -11.13 13.92 -0.71
C HIS A 196 -9.71 14.42 -0.36
N ILE A 197 -8.83 13.50 0.07
CA ILE A 197 -7.41 13.83 0.33
C ILE A 197 -6.74 14.35 -0.93
N ALA A 198 -6.89 13.65 -2.05
CA ALA A 198 -6.32 14.04 -3.35
C ALA A 198 -6.77 15.46 -3.76
N ASP A 199 -8.04 15.76 -3.58
CA ASP A 199 -8.66 17.04 -3.95
C ASP A 199 -8.15 18.25 -3.13
N HIS A 200 -7.64 17.98 -1.92
CA HIS A 200 -7.12 18.97 -0.97
C HIS A 200 -5.60 18.87 -0.80
N THR A 201 -4.91 18.16 -1.70
CA THR A 201 -3.45 17.97 -1.65
C THR A 201 -2.73 19.16 -2.31
N ASP A 202 -1.80 19.76 -1.56
CA ASP A 202 -0.91 20.82 -2.07
C ASP A 202 0.33 20.23 -2.76
N ILE A 203 0.85 19.13 -2.22
CA ILE A 203 1.97 18.36 -2.79
C ILE A 203 1.73 16.87 -2.61
N LEU A 204 1.90 16.11 -3.69
CA LEU A 204 1.83 14.64 -3.67
C LEU A 204 3.21 14.03 -3.85
N PHE A 205 3.58 13.14 -2.94
CA PHE A 205 4.72 12.24 -3.06
C PHE A 205 4.25 10.86 -3.51
N VAL A 206 4.63 10.44 -4.72
CA VAL A 206 4.39 9.09 -5.24
C VAL A 206 5.65 8.26 -4.97
N VAL A 207 5.56 7.29 -4.07
CA VAL A 207 6.75 6.60 -3.53
C VAL A 207 6.68 5.10 -3.82
N GLY A 208 7.69 4.59 -4.53
CA GLY A 208 7.86 3.15 -4.76
C GLY A 208 6.68 2.48 -5.46
N THR A 209 6.03 3.18 -6.39
CA THR A 209 4.90 2.61 -7.16
C THR A 209 4.99 2.95 -8.64
N SER A 210 4.47 2.01 -9.43
CA SER A 210 4.49 2.02 -10.88
C SER A 210 3.27 2.67 -11.53
N GLY A 211 2.14 2.72 -10.82
CA GLY A 211 0.85 3.16 -11.36
C GLY A 211 0.10 2.08 -12.14
N SER A 212 0.07 0.85 -11.64
CA SER A 212 -0.58 -0.29 -12.32
C SER A 212 -2.03 -0.55 -11.90
N THR A 213 -2.58 0.18 -10.91
CA THR A 213 -3.95 -0.01 -10.42
C THR A 213 -4.77 1.29 -10.51
N ALA A 214 -6.09 1.14 -10.65
CA ALA A 214 -6.99 2.23 -11.03
C ALA A 214 -7.08 3.39 -10.02
N LEU A 215 -7.26 3.12 -8.73
CA LEU A 215 -7.44 4.21 -7.75
C LEU A 215 -6.18 5.07 -7.56
N PRO A 216 -4.96 4.52 -7.43
CA PRO A 216 -3.72 5.32 -7.44
C PRO A 216 -3.57 6.21 -8.68
N VAL A 217 -3.92 5.70 -9.86
CA VAL A 217 -3.93 6.49 -11.10
C VAL A 217 -4.92 7.64 -11.01
N ASN A 218 -6.14 7.37 -10.56
CA ASN A 218 -7.16 8.40 -10.41
C ASN A 218 -6.79 9.46 -9.36
N ILE A 219 -6.13 9.07 -8.27
CA ILE A 219 -5.59 10.01 -7.26
C ILE A 219 -4.59 10.95 -7.92
N VAL A 220 -3.64 10.41 -8.69
CA VAL A 220 -2.62 11.22 -9.37
C VAL A 220 -3.25 12.15 -10.42
N GLU A 221 -4.21 11.67 -11.22
CA GLU A 221 -4.94 12.51 -12.17
C GLU A 221 -5.74 13.63 -11.47
N THR A 222 -6.33 13.34 -10.32
CA THR A 222 -7.06 14.35 -9.51
C THR A 222 -6.09 15.43 -9.00
N VAL A 223 -4.97 15.00 -8.41
CA VAL A 223 -3.92 15.88 -7.89
C VAL A 223 -3.28 16.72 -9.00
N LYS A 224 -3.03 16.16 -10.18
CA LYS A 224 -2.41 16.82 -11.33
C LYS A 224 -3.12 18.13 -11.73
N ILE A 225 -4.44 18.23 -11.50
CA ILE A 225 -5.23 19.41 -11.85
C ILE A 225 -5.07 20.53 -10.81
N ARG A 226 -4.82 20.19 -9.53
CA ARG A 226 -4.94 21.13 -8.40
C ARG A 226 -3.67 21.34 -7.58
N ALA A 227 -2.88 20.29 -7.41
CA ALA A 227 -1.70 20.35 -6.57
C ALA A 227 -0.64 21.24 -7.19
N LYS A 228 0.08 21.92 -6.30
CA LYS A 228 1.18 22.80 -6.68
C LYS A 228 2.31 21.97 -7.27
N HIS A 229 2.62 20.82 -6.66
CA HIS A 229 3.71 19.94 -7.09
C HIS A 229 3.35 18.46 -6.97
N VAL A 230 3.96 17.64 -7.83
CA VAL A 230 4.00 16.18 -7.69
C VAL A 230 5.46 15.75 -7.68
N VAL A 231 5.83 14.93 -6.71
CA VAL A 231 7.17 14.38 -6.56
C VAL A 231 7.10 12.87 -6.70
N ILE A 232 7.84 12.30 -7.64
CA ILE A 232 7.99 10.84 -7.76
C ILE A 232 9.31 10.45 -7.10
N ILE A 233 9.27 9.53 -6.15
CA ILE A 233 10.43 8.89 -5.54
C ILE A 233 10.41 7.43 -5.95
N ASN A 234 11.26 7.06 -6.90
CA ASN A 234 11.32 5.71 -7.43
C ASN A 234 12.69 5.46 -8.08
N PRO A 235 13.36 4.31 -7.86
CA PRO A 235 14.58 3.96 -8.58
C PRO A 235 14.39 3.91 -10.11
N GLU A 236 13.18 3.59 -10.56
CA GLU A 236 12.80 3.63 -11.97
C GLU A 236 12.30 5.03 -12.38
N ASN A 237 12.72 5.51 -13.56
CA ASN A 237 12.40 6.85 -14.05
C ASN A 237 11.41 6.87 -15.23
N ASP A 238 10.79 5.73 -15.55
CA ASP A 238 9.90 5.53 -16.70
C ASP A 238 8.60 4.78 -16.33
N THR A 239 8.14 4.96 -15.09
CA THR A 239 6.86 4.38 -14.63
C THR A 239 5.64 4.97 -15.35
N TYR A 240 4.47 4.34 -15.21
CA TYR A 240 3.23 4.88 -15.78
C TYR A 240 2.89 6.26 -15.22
N PHE A 241 3.26 6.54 -13.97
CA PHE A 241 3.11 7.88 -13.39
C PHE A 241 3.97 8.93 -14.10
N HIS A 242 5.19 8.60 -14.52
CA HIS A 242 6.00 9.51 -15.36
C HIS A 242 5.31 9.77 -16.70
N TYR A 243 4.68 8.76 -17.29
CA TYR A 243 3.95 8.90 -18.54
C TYR A 243 2.73 9.84 -18.41
N ILE A 244 1.86 9.63 -17.41
CA ILE A 244 0.64 10.46 -17.27
C ILE A 244 0.94 11.89 -16.79
N LEU A 245 2.04 12.09 -16.07
CA LEU A 245 2.49 13.41 -15.61
C LEU A 245 3.41 14.11 -16.63
N ARG A 246 3.66 13.48 -17.79
CA ARG A 246 4.51 14.05 -18.83
C ARG A 246 4.02 15.45 -19.23
N GLY A 247 4.93 16.43 -19.16
CA GLY A 247 4.66 17.82 -19.49
C GLY A 247 4.14 18.68 -18.32
N MET A 248 3.90 18.09 -17.14
CA MET A 248 3.63 18.85 -15.93
C MET A 248 4.91 19.58 -15.49
N LYS A 249 4.88 20.92 -15.48
CA LYS A 249 6.06 21.75 -15.14
C LYS A 249 6.48 21.65 -13.67
N THR A 250 5.56 21.23 -12.81
CA THR A 250 5.77 21.10 -11.36
C THR A 250 5.95 19.65 -10.91
N LEU A 251 6.33 18.79 -11.86
CA LEU A 251 6.77 17.43 -11.59
C LEU A 251 8.26 17.43 -11.21
N VAL A 252 8.58 16.83 -10.06
CA VAL A 252 9.96 16.51 -9.65
C VAL A 252 10.11 15.00 -9.62
N SER A 253 11.21 14.48 -10.18
CA SER A 253 11.53 13.05 -10.08
C SER A 253 12.84 12.86 -9.30
N VAL A 254 12.81 11.98 -8.31
CA VAL A 254 13.93 11.61 -7.44
C VAL A 254 14.21 10.13 -7.71
N GLN A 255 15.30 9.86 -8.43
CA GLN A 255 15.68 8.52 -8.86
C GLN A 255 16.50 7.79 -7.79
N GLU A 256 15.87 7.55 -6.64
CA GLU A 256 16.48 6.88 -5.49
C GLU A 256 15.49 5.87 -4.87
N SER A 257 15.99 4.95 -4.05
CA SER A 257 15.12 4.11 -3.23
C SER A 257 14.40 4.96 -2.19
N SER A 258 13.22 4.49 -1.75
CA SER A 258 12.48 5.17 -0.70
C SER A 258 13.25 5.22 0.62
N SER A 259 14.05 4.18 0.93
CA SER A 259 14.85 4.16 2.16
C SER A 259 16.02 5.15 2.10
N ALA A 260 16.46 5.58 0.92
CA ALA A 260 17.47 6.64 0.77
C ALA A 260 16.84 8.05 0.76
N ALA A 261 15.75 8.23 0.01
CA ALA A 261 15.19 9.56 -0.23
C ALA A 261 14.31 10.08 0.91
N LEU A 262 13.51 9.22 1.57
CA LEU A 262 12.57 9.66 2.60
C LEU A 262 13.27 10.16 3.88
N PRO A 263 14.37 9.56 4.37
CA PRO A 263 15.14 10.14 5.48
C PRO A 263 15.68 11.54 5.18
N GLN A 264 16.15 11.78 3.94
CA GLN A 264 16.60 13.11 3.51
C GLN A 264 15.43 14.10 3.49
N LEU A 265 14.26 13.68 2.97
CA LEU A 265 13.04 14.47 2.98
C LEU A 265 12.62 14.85 4.41
N LYS A 266 12.71 13.90 5.36
CA LYS A 266 12.43 14.15 6.77
C LYS A 266 13.32 15.25 7.34
N ILE A 267 14.64 15.17 7.10
CA ILE A 267 15.61 16.19 7.54
C ILE A 267 15.25 17.56 6.97
N MET A 268 14.93 17.65 5.67
CA MET A 268 14.53 18.92 5.04
C MET A 268 13.29 19.53 5.70
N ILE A 269 12.26 18.72 5.94
CA ILE A 269 11.02 19.16 6.60
C ILE A 269 11.32 19.66 8.01
N GLU A 270 12.15 18.94 8.76
CA GLU A 270 12.55 19.30 10.12
C GLU A 270 13.31 20.63 10.17
N GLU A 271 14.25 20.86 9.25
CA GLU A 271 14.98 22.13 9.13
C GLU A 271 14.06 23.30 8.81
N ILE A 272 13.14 23.13 7.86
CA ILE A 272 12.18 24.17 7.44
C ILE A 272 11.23 24.57 8.59
N LEU A 273 10.85 23.61 9.44
CA LEU A 273 9.99 23.85 10.59
C LEU A 273 10.72 24.54 11.76
N LYS A 274 12.05 24.36 11.85
CA LYS A 274 12.90 25.01 12.86
C LYS A 274 13.31 26.44 12.48
N ALA A 275 13.43 26.73 11.18
CA ALA A 275 13.71 28.06 10.64
C ALA A 275 12.50 29.00 10.73
#